data_AF-A0A0X8HFL2-F1
#
_entry.id   AF-A0A0X8HFL2-F1
#
_cell.length_a   1.000
_cell.length_b   1.000
_cell.length_c   1.000
_cell.angle_alpha   90.00
_cell.angle_beta   90.00
_cell.angle_gamma   90.00
#
_symmetry.space_group_name_H-M   'P 1'
#
loop_
_entity.id
_entity.type
_entity.pdbx_description
1 polymer ?
#
loop_
_entity_poly.entity_id
_entity_poly.type
_entity_poly.pdbx_seq_one_letter_code
_entity_poly.pdbx_strand_id
1 'polypeptide(L)'
;MVKLNRIYTRTGDKGDTGLGDGSRVAKHDRRVEAFGTVDETNATIGLAQLHAEGELQQMLATVQNDLFDVGADLCTPEQEDPTYPPLRVTATQVEFLERQIDAMNADLASLRSFILPGGTPLAAHLHLARTVARRAERLVTLLMIEQPVNPEVLRYMNRLSDLLFVAARKANDNGAGDVLWVPGANR
;
A
#
# COMPACT_ATOMS: atom_id res chain seq x y z
N MET A 1 -7.38 -13.52 -18.08
CA MET A 1 -8.28 -12.35 -18.14
C MET A 1 -9.29 -12.45 -17.02
N VAL A 2 -9.22 -11.53 -16.05
CA VAL A 2 -10.22 -11.43 -14.96
C VAL A 2 -11.57 -11.05 -15.57
N LYS A 3 -12.63 -11.79 -15.25
CA LYS A 3 -14.00 -11.49 -15.71
C LYS A 3 -14.90 -11.24 -14.50
N LEU A 4 -15.34 -10.00 -14.34
CA LEU A 4 -16.30 -9.58 -13.30
C LEU A 4 -17.71 -9.49 -13.91
N ASN A 5 -18.36 -10.62 -14.13
CA ASN A 5 -19.70 -10.70 -14.73
C ASN A 5 -20.83 -10.82 -13.68
N ARG A 6 -20.58 -11.54 -12.59
CA ARG A 6 -21.49 -11.67 -11.44
C ARG A 6 -20.69 -11.51 -10.16
N ILE A 7 -20.93 -10.41 -9.45
CA ILE A 7 -20.14 -10.04 -8.27
C ILE A 7 -20.43 -10.99 -7.08
N TYR A 8 -21.70 -11.30 -6.82
CA TYR A 8 -22.06 -12.23 -5.74
C TYR A 8 -22.23 -13.67 -6.29
N THR A 9 -21.47 -14.61 -5.73
CA THR A 9 -21.50 -16.04 -6.13
C THR A 9 -22.02 -16.96 -5.02
N ARG A 10 -22.10 -16.48 -3.78
CA ARG A 10 -22.41 -17.24 -2.55
C ARG A 10 -21.40 -18.34 -2.19
N THR A 11 -20.31 -18.48 -2.95
CA THR A 11 -19.32 -19.54 -2.70
C THR A 11 -18.52 -19.31 -1.43
N GLY A 12 -18.51 -18.11 -0.86
CA GLY A 12 -17.83 -17.80 0.40
C GLY A 12 -18.77 -17.69 1.62
N ASP A 13 -20.04 -18.10 1.51
CA ASP A 13 -21.03 -17.98 2.59
C ASP A 13 -20.69 -18.92 3.78
N LYS A 14 -19.85 -19.93 3.57
CA LYS A 14 -19.35 -20.83 4.61
C LYS A 14 -18.09 -20.30 5.32
N GLY A 15 -17.65 -19.08 5.01
CA GLY A 15 -16.50 -18.44 5.65
C GLY A 15 -15.15 -18.72 4.99
N ASP A 16 -15.14 -19.35 3.81
CA ASP A 16 -13.95 -19.65 3.02
C ASP A 16 -13.88 -18.80 1.73
N THR A 17 -12.72 -18.74 1.10
CA THR A 17 -12.47 -18.02 -0.15
C THR A 17 -11.40 -18.74 -0.99
N GLY A 18 -11.31 -18.41 -2.28
CA GLY A 18 -10.30 -18.96 -3.18
C GLY A 18 -9.05 -18.07 -3.27
N LEU A 19 -7.90 -18.70 -3.45
CA LEU A 19 -6.62 -18.06 -3.80
C LEU A 19 -6.39 -18.09 -5.32
N GLY A 20 -5.33 -17.40 -5.79
CA GLY A 20 -4.97 -17.29 -7.20
C GLY A 20 -4.59 -18.62 -7.86
N ASP A 21 -4.17 -19.60 -7.07
CA ASP A 21 -3.88 -20.98 -7.52
C ASP A 21 -5.12 -21.92 -7.48
N GLY A 22 -6.28 -21.40 -7.07
CA GLY A 22 -7.53 -22.16 -6.96
C GLY A 22 -7.71 -22.91 -5.63
N SER A 23 -6.71 -22.92 -4.75
CA SER A 23 -6.86 -23.46 -3.40
C SER A 23 -7.87 -22.64 -2.58
N ARG A 24 -8.46 -23.24 -1.54
CA ARG A 24 -9.43 -22.58 -0.66
C ARG A 24 -8.90 -22.49 0.76
N VAL A 25 -9.07 -21.31 1.35
CA VAL A 25 -8.65 -20.98 2.71
C VAL A 25 -9.78 -20.28 3.46
N ALA A 26 -9.73 -20.25 4.79
CA ALA A 26 -10.66 -19.46 5.57
C ALA A 26 -10.50 -17.96 5.24
N LYS A 27 -11.57 -17.17 5.35
CA LYS A 27 -11.51 -15.71 5.11
C LYS A 27 -10.63 -14.95 6.11
N HIS A 28 -10.35 -15.55 7.26
CA HIS A 28 -9.42 -15.03 8.27
C HIS A 28 -8.02 -15.62 8.14
N ASP A 29 -7.73 -16.35 7.07
CA ASP A 29 -6.36 -16.79 6.77
C ASP A 29 -5.44 -15.57 6.60
N ARG A 30 -4.20 -15.68 7.09
CA ARG A 30 -3.25 -14.56 7.08
C ARG A 30 -2.94 -14.04 5.68
N ARG A 31 -2.95 -14.92 4.67
CA ARG A 31 -2.75 -14.50 3.28
C ARG A 31 -3.89 -13.61 2.81
N VAL A 32 -5.12 -13.99 3.16
CA VAL A 32 -6.34 -13.21 2.87
C VAL A 32 -6.33 -11.88 3.61
N GLU A 33 -5.94 -11.86 4.88
CA GLU A 33 -5.83 -10.63 5.66
C GLU A 33 -4.77 -9.68 5.08
N ALA A 34 -3.64 -10.22 4.63
CA ALA A 34 -2.55 -9.45 4.01
C ALA A 34 -3.00 -8.77 2.72
N PHE A 35 -3.46 -9.52 1.70
CA PHE A 35 -3.89 -8.89 0.45
C PHE A 35 -5.20 -8.10 0.59
N GLY A 36 -6.06 -8.46 1.54
CA GLY A 36 -7.25 -7.67 1.87
C GLY A 36 -6.89 -6.31 2.48
N THR A 37 -5.81 -6.23 3.25
CA THR A 37 -5.33 -4.95 3.78
C THR A 37 -4.55 -4.15 2.74
N VAL A 38 -3.95 -4.80 1.74
CA VAL A 38 -3.43 -4.12 0.54
C VAL A 38 -4.57 -3.46 -0.23
N ASP A 39 -5.72 -4.13 -0.39
CA ASP A 39 -6.92 -3.53 -0.98
C ASP A 39 -7.44 -2.33 -0.15
N GLU A 40 -7.44 -2.44 1.18
CA GLU A 40 -7.78 -1.29 2.04
C GLU A 40 -6.80 -0.11 1.91
N THR A 41 -5.51 -0.41 1.71
CA THR A 41 -4.49 0.62 1.39
C THR A 41 -4.85 1.30 0.07
N ASN A 42 -5.20 0.51 -0.95
CA ASN A 42 -5.58 0.98 -2.27
C ASN A 42 -6.83 1.87 -2.22
N ALA A 43 -7.88 1.44 -1.51
CA ALA A 43 -9.10 2.22 -1.30
C ALA A 43 -8.83 3.55 -0.57
N THR A 44 -7.93 3.54 0.42
CA THR A 44 -7.55 4.75 1.16
C THR A 44 -6.78 5.74 0.28
N ILE A 45 -5.92 5.26 -0.62
CA ILE A 45 -5.29 6.10 -1.65
C ILE A 45 -6.34 6.68 -2.59
N GLY A 46 -7.40 5.94 -2.91
CA GLY A 46 -8.54 6.45 -3.66
C GLY A 46 -9.22 7.67 -3.02
N LEU A 47 -9.25 7.75 -1.69
CA LEU A 47 -9.73 8.95 -0.99
C LEU A 47 -8.78 10.15 -1.16
N ALA A 48 -7.46 9.91 -1.11
CA ALA A 48 -6.47 10.95 -1.37
C ALA A 48 -6.57 11.48 -2.82
N GLN A 49 -6.83 10.60 -3.79
CA GLN A 49 -6.99 10.97 -5.20
C GLN A 49 -8.11 12.00 -5.45
N LEU A 50 -9.14 12.07 -4.60
CA LEU A 50 -10.22 13.07 -4.72
C LEU A 50 -9.71 14.52 -4.60
N HIS A 51 -8.52 14.70 -4.03
CA HIS A 51 -7.91 16.00 -3.76
C HIS A 51 -6.56 16.18 -4.46
N ALA A 52 -6.10 15.18 -5.21
CA ALA A 52 -4.81 15.22 -5.89
C ALA A 52 -4.96 15.76 -7.32
N GLU A 53 -3.95 16.51 -7.77
CA GLU A 53 -3.87 17.05 -9.12
C GLU A 53 -2.47 16.81 -9.72
N GLY A 54 -2.37 16.93 -11.05
CA GLY A 54 -1.09 16.93 -11.76
C GLY A 54 -0.27 15.66 -11.56
N GLU A 55 1.03 15.83 -11.33
CA GLU A 55 1.99 14.74 -11.18
C GLU A 55 1.69 13.83 -9.99
N LEU A 56 1.19 14.40 -8.88
CA LEU A 56 0.87 13.63 -7.69
C LEU A 56 -0.33 12.70 -7.93
N GLN A 57 -1.35 13.18 -8.64
CA GLN A 57 -2.49 12.34 -9.04
C GLN A 57 -2.05 11.17 -9.92
N GLN A 58 -1.18 11.44 -10.91
CA GLN A 58 -0.65 10.41 -11.81
C GLN A 58 0.19 9.38 -11.05
N MET A 59 1.05 9.82 -10.14
CA MET A 59 1.84 8.94 -9.27
C MET A 59 0.93 8.05 -8.42
N LEU A 60 -0.10 8.61 -7.78
CA LEU A 60 -1.04 7.83 -6.98
C LEU A 60 -1.82 6.81 -7.83
N ALA A 61 -2.18 7.15 -9.07
CA ALA A 61 -2.82 6.22 -9.98
C ALA A 61 -1.91 5.04 -10.36
N THR A 62 -0.62 5.29 -10.60
CA THR A 62 0.39 4.24 -10.80
C THR A 62 0.48 3.33 -9.57
N VAL A 63 0.55 3.90 -8.37
CA VAL A 63 0.59 3.14 -7.11
C VAL A 63 -0.67 2.30 -6.91
N GLN A 64 -1.86 2.80 -7.24
CA GLN A 64 -3.09 1.99 -7.14
C GLN A 64 -3.09 0.80 -8.10
N ASN A 65 -2.43 0.92 -9.27
CA ASN A 65 -2.24 -0.17 -10.21
C ASN A 65 -1.27 -1.20 -9.63
N ASP A 66 -0.10 -0.75 -9.17
CA ASP A 66 0.89 -1.62 -8.51
C ASP A 66 0.31 -2.35 -7.29
N LEU A 67 -0.58 -1.72 -6.50
CA LEU A 67 -1.22 -2.37 -5.36
C LEU A 67 -2.14 -3.53 -5.77
N PHE A 68 -2.70 -3.52 -6.99
CA PHE A 68 -3.36 -4.70 -7.54
C PHE A 68 -2.36 -5.80 -7.88
N ASP A 69 -1.18 -5.46 -8.42
CA ASP A 69 -0.12 -6.43 -8.67
C ASP A 69 0.40 -7.04 -7.36
N VAL A 70 0.61 -6.22 -6.33
CA VAL A 70 0.96 -6.67 -4.97
C VAL A 70 -0.10 -7.62 -4.42
N GLY A 71 -1.37 -7.27 -4.56
CA GLY A 71 -2.49 -8.12 -4.15
C GLY A 71 -2.52 -9.45 -4.92
N ALA A 72 -2.27 -9.42 -6.23
CA ALA A 72 -2.24 -10.61 -7.08
C ALA A 72 -1.07 -11.55 -6.74
N ASP A 73 0.11 -10.99 -6.45
CA ASP A 73 1.29 -11.71 -6.00
C ASP A 73 1.02 -12.41 -4.66
N LEU A 74 0.50 -11.67 -3.66
CA LEU A 74 0.12 -12.23 -2.36
C LEU A 74 -0.98 -13.30 -2.47
N CYS A 75 -1.96 -13.09 -3.34
CA CYS A 75 -3.07 -14.01 -3.57
C CYS A 75 -2.62 -15.33 -4.21
N THR A 76 -1.48 -15.36 -4.91
CA THR A 76 -0.98 -16.54 -5.61
C THR A 76 0.24 -17.11 -4.88
N PRO A 77 0.11 -18.21 -4.12
CA PRO A 77 1.25 -18.82 -3.44
C PRO A 77 2.45 -19.09 -4.36
N GLU A 78 3.67 -19.05 -3.83
CA GLU A 78 4.85 -19.46 -4.60
C GLU A 78 4.83 -20.96 -4.87
N GLN A 79 5.24 -21.35 -6.09
CA GLN A 79 5.28 -22.73 -6.56
C GLN A 79 6.58 -22.94 -7.32
N GLU A 80 7.20 -24.12 -7.17
CA GLU A 80 8.51 -24.44 -7.75
C GLU A 80 8.45 -24.55 -9.29
N ASP A 81 7.33 -25.05 -9.84
CA ASP A 81 7.09 -25.18 -11.28
C ASP A 81 5.63 -24.82 -11.65
N PRO A 82 5.29 -23.52 -11.72
CA PRO A 82 3.94 -23.10 -12.08
C PRO A 82 3.66 -23.35 -13.56
N THR A 83 2.46 -23.81 -13.90
CA THR A 83 2.05 -24.04 -15.30
C THR A 83 2.15 -22.79 -16.18
N TYR A 84 1.99 -21.61 -15.58
CA TYR A 84 2.17 -20.31 -16.22
C TYR A 84 2.94 -19.39 -15.28
N PRO A 85 3.84 -18.52 -15.78
CA PRO A 85 4.51 -17.53 -14.94
C PRO A 85 3.48 -16.65 -14.23
N PRO A 86 3.41 -16.67 -12.89
CA PRO A 86 2.51 -15.80 -12.16
C PRO A 86 2.96 -14.34 -12.28
N LEU A 87 2.01 -13.41 -12.20
CA LEU A 87 2.32 -12.00 -12.02
C LEU A 87 3.01 -11.83 -10.66
N ARG A 88 4.18 -11.18 -10.65
CA ARG A 88 4.97 -10.93 -9.45
C ARG A 88 5.43 -9.48 -9.42
N VAL A 89 5.46 -8.90 -8.23
CA VAL A 89 6.06 -7.58 -7.98
C VAL A 89 7.56 -7.68 -8.25
N THR A 90 8.12 -6.65 -8.86
CA THR A 90 9.54 -6.60 -9.24
C THR A 90 10.28 -5.45 -8.57
N ALA A 91 11.61 -5.54 -8.52
CA ALA A 91 12.47 -4.46 -8.03
C ALA A 91 12.22 -3.12 -8.74
N THR A 92 11.88 -3.12 -10.03
CA THR A 92 11.58 -1.92 -10.82
C THR A 92 10.43 -1.09 -10.22
N GLN A 93 9.42 -1.75 -9.63
CA GLN A 93 8.31 -1.08 -8.96
C GLN A 93 8.76 -0.43 -7.65
N VAL A 94 9.65 -1.10 -6.90
CA VAL A 94 10.25 -0.54 -5.67
C VAL A 94 11.12 0.67 -6.00
N GLU A 95 11.97 0.56 -7.03
CA GLU A 95 12.83 1.66 -7.50
C GLU A 95 12.01 2.85 -8.00
N PHE A 96 10.81 2.62 -8.56
CA PHE A 96 9.91 3.71 -8.92
C PHE A 96 9.51 4.52 -7.68
N LEU A 97 9.13 3.87 -6.58
CA LEU A 97 8.78 4.57 -5.33
C LEU A 97 9.98 5.37 -4.80
N GLU A 98 11.18 4.80 -4.83
CA GLU A 98 12.42 5.47 -4.39
C GLU A 98 12.69 6.73 -5.21
N ARG A 99 12.59 6.65 -6.54
CA ARG A 99 12.76 7.83 -7.41
C ARG A 99 11.74 8.93 -7.12
N GLN A 100 10.48 8.57 -6.85
CA GLN A 100 9.43 9.55 -6.50
C GLN A 100 9.69 10.19 -5.13
N ILE A 101 10.15 9.40 -4.15
CA ILE A 101 10.56 9.90 -2.84
C ILE A 101 11.69 10.92 -2.99
N ASP A 102 12.74 10.58 -3.72
CA ASP A 102 13.91 11.45 -3.91
C ASP A 102 13.53 12.76 -4.62
N ALA A 103 12.72 12.67 -5.68
CA ALA A 103 12.26 13.83 -6.42
C ALA A 103 11.46 14.81 -5.55
N MET A 104 10.51 14.31 -4.73
CA MET A 104 9.73 15.16 -3.84
C MET A 104 10.55 15.71 -2.67
N ASN A 105 11.48 14.91 -2.12
CA ASN A 105 12.33 15.34 -1.00
C ASN A 105 13.32 16.44 -1.38
N ALA A 106 13.74 16.54 -2.64
CA ALA A 106 14.72 17.53 -3.10
C ALA A 106 14.33 18.97 -2.72
N ASP A 107 13.03 19.28 -2.70
CA ASP A 107 12.50 20.62 -2.39
C ASP A 107 11.94 20.73 -0.97
N LEU A 108 11.98 19.68 -0.16
CA LEU A 108 11.42 19.69 1.20
C LEU A 108 12.47 20.13 2.21
N ALA A 109 12.09 21.06 3.08
CA ALA A 109 12.91 21.38 4.25
C ALA A 109 13.06 20.16 5.16
N SER A 110 14.24 20.02 5.77
CA SER A 110 14.51 18.94 6.71
C SER A 110 13.64 19.06 7.97
N LEU A 111 13.18 17.92 8.50
CA LEU A 111 12.41 17.87 9.73
C LEU A 111 13.32 17.90 10.95
N ARG A 112 12.93 18.67 11.96
CA ARG A 112 13.57 18.73 13.29
C ARG A 112 12.78 18.02 14.39
N SER A 113 11.60 17.50 14.07
CA SER A 113 10.72 16.72 14.95
C SER A 113 9.78 15.88 14.09
N PHE A 114 9.02 14.99 14.71
CA PHE A 114 7.87 14.37 14.03
C PHE A 114 6.81 15.43 13.70
N ILE A 115 6.01 15.14 12.68
CA ILE A 115 4.85 15.97 12.31
C ILE A 115 3.57 15.35 12.85
N LEU A 116 2.63 16.19 13.25
CA LEU A 116 1.28 15.77 13.56
C LEU A 116 0.55 15.46 12.24
N PRO A 117 0.03 14.23 12.05
CA PRO A 117 -0.64 13.88 10.80
C PRO A 117 -1.89 14.72 10.58
N GLY A 118 -1.88 15.57 9.54
CA GLY A 118 -2.96 16.50 9.25
C GLY A 118 -2.57 17.47 8.13
N GLY A 119 -3.11 18.70 8.19
CA GLY A 119 -2.86 19.74 7.20
C GLY A 119 -4.01 19.85 6.20
N THR A 120 -3.68 19.92 4.91
CA THR A 120 -4.68 19.92 3.84
C THR A 120 -5.47 18.60 3.81
N PRO A 121 -6.68 18.55 3.20
CA PRO A 121 -7.43 17.31 3.04
C PRO A 121 -6.61 16.19 2.39
N LEU A 122 -5.85 16.53 1.33
CA LEU A 122 -4.95 15.62 0.65
C LEU A 122 -3.87 15.07 1.59
N ALA A 123 -3.17 15.93 2.33
CA ALA A 123 -2.12 15.51 3.26
C ALA A 123 -2.66 14.60 4.38
N ALA A 124 -3.84 14.92 4.92
CA ALA A 124 -4.51 14.09 5.93
C ALA A 124 -4.86 12.69 5.39
N HIS A 125 -5.43 12.60 4.18
CA HIS A 125 -5.73 11.32 3.53
C HIS A 125 -4.46 10.52 3.20
N LEU A 126 -3.39 11.16 2.74
CA LEU A 126 -2.10 10.50 2.50
C LEU A 126 -1.49 9.96 3.79
N HIS A 127 -1.63 10.67 4.90
CA HIS A 127 -1.22 10.17 6.21
C HIS A 127 -2.05 8.98 6.70
N LEU A 128 -3.36 8.94 6.40
CA LEU A 128 -4.19 7.77 6.68
C LEU A 128 -3.76 6.58 5.80
N ALA A 129 -3.56 6.80 4.50
CA ALA A 129 -3.06 5.77 3.59
C ALA A 129 -1.71 5.21 4.06
N ARG A 130 -0.81 6.07 4.53
CA ARG A 130 0.48 5.68 5.10
C ARG A 130 0.34 4.72 6.28
N THR A 131 -0.57 4.99 7.22
CA THR A 131 -0.73 4.11 8.40
C THR A 131 -1.38 2.78 8.03
N VAL A 132 -2.28 2.78 7.06
CA VAL A 132 -2.90 1.57 6.49
C VAL A 132 -1.88 0.73 5.71
N ALA A 133 -1.02 1.35 4.89
CA ALA A 133 0.08 0.67 4.21
C ALA A 133 1.02 -0.02 5.20
N ARG A 134 1.37 0.65 6.32
CA ARG A 134 2.16 0.04 7.41
C ARG A 134 1.42 -1.09 8.11
N ARG A 135 0.08 -1.09 8.12
CA ARG A 135 -0.71 -2.22 8.65
C ARG A 135 -0.65 -3.41 7.70
N ALA A 136 -0.82 -3.20 6.40
CA ALA A 136 -0.59 -4.24 5.39
C ALA A 136 0.82 -4.82 5.48
N GLU A 137 1.84 -3.97 5.59
CA GLU A 137 3.25 -4.38 5.77
C GLU A 137 3.42 -5.36 6.94
N ARG A 138 2.85 -5.06 8.11
CA ARG A 138 2.92 -5.96 9.28
C ARG A 138 2.21 -7.30 9.04
N LEU A 139 1.14 -7.31 8.27
CA LEU A 139 0.44 -8.55 7.91
C LEU A 139 1.23 -9.37 6.91
N VAL A 140 1.92 -8.73 5.97
CA VAL A 140 2.87 -9.38 5.06
C VAL A 140 4.01 -10.02 5.87
N THR A 141 4.61 -9.32 6.84
CA THR A 141 5.68 -9.92 7.66
C THR A 141 5.17 -11.07 8.51
N LEU A 142 3.94 -11.01 9.04
CA LEU A 142 3.32 -12.13 9.75
C LEU A 142 3.03 -13.33 8.85
N LEU A 143 2.66 -13.10 7.59
CA LEU A 143 2.49 -14.16 6.59
C LEU A 143 3.82 -14.83 6.25
N MET A 144 4.90 -14.05 6.10
CA MET A 144 6.25 -14.54 5.78
C MET A 144 6.84 -15.48 6.84
N ILE A 145 6.35 -15.44 8.08
CA ILE A 145 6.73 -16.40 9.13
C ILE A 145 6.21 -17.80 8.82
N GLU A 146 5.06 -17.90 8.15
CA GLU A 146 4.33 -19.15 7.95
C GLU A 146 4.46 -19.71 6.54
N GLN A 147 4.59 -18.83 5.54
CA GLN A 147 4.52 -19.21 4.13
C GLN A 147 5.51 -18.38 3.29
N PRO A 148 6.05 -18.94 2.19
CA PRO A 148 6.80 -18.17 1.21
C PRO A 148 5.99 -17.01 0.64
N VAL A 149 6.66 -15.86 0.49
CA VAL A 149 6.16 -14.64 -0.12
C VAL A 149 7.32 -13.97 -0.85
N ASN A 150 7.04 -13.45 -2.04
CA ASN A 150 8.00 -12.69 -2.82
C ASN A 150 8.56 -11.51 -1.96
N PRO A 151 9.88 -11.44 -1.72
CA PRO A 151 10.46 -10.38 -0.89
C PRO A 151 10.25 -8.97 -1.46
N GLU A 152 10.02 -8.82 -2.77
CA GLU A 152 9.71 -7.52 -3.37
C GLU A 152 8.38 -6.95 -2.89
N VAL A 153 7.41 -7.79 -2.50
CA VAL A 153 6.15 -7.33 -1.90
C VAL A 153 6.42 -6.59 -0.59
N LEU A 154 7.26 -7.16 0.29
CA LEU A 154 7.59 -6.51 1.56
C LEU A 154 8.36 -5.20 1.32
N ARG A 155 9.33 -5.20 0.39
CA ARG A 155 10.10 -4.01 0.03
C ARG A 155 9.20 -2.90 -0.51
N TYR A 156 8.25 -3.25 -1.39
CA TYR A 156 7.27 -2.32 -1.94
C TYR A 156 6.41 -1.70 -0.84
N MET A 157 5.81 -2.52 0.04
CA MET A 157 4.94 -2.01 1.11
C MET A 157 5.68 -1.12 2.11
N ASN A 158 6.90 -1.50 2.48
CA ASN A 158 7.76 -0.68 3.34
C ASN A 158 8.03 0.69 2.69
N ARG A 159 8.50 0.70 1.43
CA ARG A 159 8.84 1.93 0.71
C ARG A 159 7.62 2.78 0.36
N LEU A 160 6.46 2.17 0.12
CA LEU A 160 5.21 2.88 -0.12
C LEU A 160 4.83 3.75 1.09
N SER A 161 5.08 3.27 2.31
CA SER A 161 4.78 4.09 3.49
C SER A 161 5.68 5.33 3.59
N ASP A 162 6.94 5.23 3.13
CA ASP A 162 7.86 6.38 3.01
C ASP A 162 7.36 7.36 1.95
N LEU A 163 6.96 6.85 0.77
CA LEU A 163 6.41 7.66 -0.32
C LEU A 163 5.18 8.45 0.12
N LEU A 164 4.23 7.78 0.79
CA LEU A 164 3.00 8.42 1.29
C LEU A 164 3.29 9.47 2.37
N PHE A 165 4.35 9.28 3.17
CA PHE A 165 4.80 10.30 4.12
C PHE A 165 5.33 11.55 3.41
N VAL A 166 6.22 11.38 2.45
CA VAL A 166 6.83 12.48 1.68
C VAL A 166 5.77 13.21 0.84
N ALA A 167 4.88 12.46 0.19
CA ALA A 167 3.74 13.00 -0.54
C ALA A 167 2.83 13.84 0.36
N ALA A 168 2.54 13.39 1.60
CA ALA A 168 1.72 14.15 2.53
C ALA A 168 2.34 15.51 2.87
N ARG A 169 3.66 15.56 3.07
CA ARG A 169 4.39 16.82 3.28
C ARG A 169 4.33 17.72 2.05
N LYS A 170 4.58 17.16 0.86
CA LYS A 170 4.51 17.89 -0.41
C LYS A 170 3.12 18.53 -0.60
N ALA A 171 2.06 17.79 -0.27
CA ALA A 171 0.67 18.22 -0.33
C ALA A 171 0.27 19.26 0.75
N ASN A 172 1.15 19.54 1.71
CA ASN A 172 0.89 20.45 2.82
C ASN A 172 1.79 21.70 2.73
N ASP A 173 1.61 22.45 1.65
CA ASP A 173 2.42 23.63 1.32
C ASP A 173 3.92 23.31 1.26
N ASN A 174 4.27 22.22 0.58
CA ASN A 174 5.66 21.75 0.49
C ASN A 174 6.36 21.62 1.86
N GLY A 175 5.59 21.15 2.86
CA GLY A 175 6.02 20.95 4.24
C GLY A 175 5.99 22.21 5.13
N ALA A 176 5.69 23.40 4.59
CA ALA A 176 5.60 24.62 5.39
C ALA A 176 4.35 24.64 6.30
N GLY A 177 3.29 23.92 5.90
CA GLY A 177 2.09 23.74 6.71
C GLY A 177 2.21 22.64 7.77
N ASP A 178 3.35 21.95 7.88
CA ASP A 178 3.51 20.83 8.81
C ASP A 178 3.56 21.32 10.26
N VAL A 179 2.68 20.77 11.11
CA VAL A 179 2.70 21.05 12.54
C VAL A 179 3.65 20.08 13.23
N LEU A 180 4.72 20.61 13.84
CA LEU A 180 5.69 19.80 14.56
C LEU A 180 5.13 19.32 15.89
N TRP A 181 5.36 18.05 16.20
CA TRP A 181 5.15 17.51 17.53
C TRP A 181 6.10 18.15 18.54
N VAL A 182 5.54 18.58 19.68
CA VAL A 182 6.27 19.10 20.84
C VAL A 182 6.21 18.06 21.96
N PRO A 183 7.32 17.36 22.25
CA PRO A 183 7.35 16.32 23.28
C PRO A 183 6.93 16.86 24.65
N GLY A 184 5.88 16.27 25.22
CA GLY A 184 5.42 16.60 26.58
C GLY A 184 4.78 17.99 26.74
N ALA A 185 4.33 18.64 25.67
CA ALA A 185 3.79 20.01 25.75
C ALA A 185 2.65 20.22 26.75
N ASN A 186 1.86 19.16 27.03
CA ASN A 186 0.64 19.23 27.83
C ASN A 186 0.75 18.55 29.20
N ARG A 187 1.96 18.31 29.71
CA ARG A 187 2.18 17.65 31.01
C ARG A 187 3.20 18.39 31.88
#